data_AF-A0A1D6KHJ5-F1
#
_entry.id   AF-A0A1D6KHJ5-F1
#
_cell.length_a   1.000
_cell.length_b   1.000
_cell.length_c   1.000
_cell.angle_alpha   90.00
_cell.angle_beta   90.00
_cell.angle_gamma   90.00
#
_symmetry.space_group_name_H-M   'P 1'
#
loop_
_entity.id
_entity.type
_entity.pdbx_description
1 polymer ?
#
loop_
_entity_poly.entity_id
_entity_poly.type
_entity_poly.pdbx_seq_one_letter_code
_entity_poly.pdbx_strand_id
1 'polypeptide(L)'
;MSSCLSSDDESRNTLQKYIGAERILPSMSKVDFWMPGETGPCGPCIGFFLDCSDNNDGVDSVRNITDGKLVEICRLVFVEFDRQADGVLEPFQAKHVLTGINLECLAAILQKKESHYDLDVYAYVIRQVYWVSFPCPLQITIAGCVILLISMVNDI
;
A
#
# COMPACT_ATOMS: atom_id res chain seq x y z
N MET A 1 -24.03 9.22 17.38
CA MET A 1 -25.00 9.16 16.26
C MET A 1 -24.25 8.76 14.99
N SER A 2 -23.98 7.46 14.76
CA SER A 2 -23.17 7.00 13.62
C SER A 2 -23.89 5.90 12.81
N SER A 3 -25.12 6.17 12.39
CA SER A 3 -26.01 5.14 11.82
C SER A 3 -26.72 5.53 10.52
N CYS A 4 -26.19 6.48 9.74
CA CYS A 4 -26.87 6.97 8.53
C CYS A 4 -26.04 6.91 7.24
N LEU A 5 -25.02 6.06 7.16
CA LEU A 5 -24.42 5.72 5.87
C LEU A 5 -25.08 4.42 5.39
N SER A 6 -25.87 4.53 4.32
CA SER A 6 -26.41 3.37 3.63
C SER A 6 -25.29 2.56 2.98
N SER A 7 -25.48 1.25 2.90
CA SER A 7 -24.60 0.37 2.11
C SER A 7 -24.47 0.90 0.69
N ASP A 8 -23.25 0.97 0.16
CA ASP A 8 -22.99 1.34 -1.24
C ASP A 8 -23.30 0.15 -2.16
N ASP A 9 -24.58 0.02 -2.49
CA ASP A 9 -25.08 -1.04 -3.37
C ASP A 9 -24.76 -0.76 -4.84
N GLU A 10 -24.52 0.50 -5.24
CA GLU A 10 -24.17 0.86 -6.60
C GLU A 10 -22.80 0.32 -6.99
N SER A 11 -21.78 0.57 -6.15
CA SER A 11 -20.44 0.04 -6.37
C SER A 11 -20.43 -1.48 -6.36
N ARG A 12 -21.15 -2.12 -5.42
CA ARG A 12 -21.26 -3.58 -5.34
C ARG A 12 -21.85 -4.18 -6.63
N ASN A 13 -23.00 -3.67 -7.07
CA ASN A 13 -23.69 -4.17 -8.26
C ASN A 13 -22.86 -3.96 -9.53
N THR A 14 -22.06 -2.89 -9.58
CA THR A 14 -21.16 -2.63 -10.70
C THR A 14 -19.99 -3.61 -10.72
N LEU A 15 -19.30 -3.76 -9.59
CA LEU A 15 -18.15 -4.68 -9.48
C LEU A 15 -18.56 -6.14 -9.73
N GLN A 16 -19.73 -6.55 -9.26
CA GLN A 16 -20.23 -7.93 -9.43
C GLN A 16 -20.29 -8.33 -10.92
N LYS A 17 -20.54 -7.39 -11.83
CA LYS A 17 -20.56 -7.64 -13.28
C LYS A 17 -19.18 -7.97 -13.86
N TYR A 18 -18.10 -7.52 -13.22
CA TYR A 18 -16.73 -7.63 -13.74
C TYR A 18 -15.92 -8.72 -13.03
N ILE A 19 -16.04 -8.86 -11.72
CA ILE A 19 -15.17 -9.74 -10.91
C ILE A 19 -15.89 -10.92 -10.26
N GLY A 20 -17.22 -11.02 -10.43
CA GLY A 20 -18.03 -12.04 -9.76
C GLY A 20 -18.39 -11.67 -8.31
N ALA A 21 -19.44 -12.30 -7.77
CA ALA A 21 -19.93 -12.01 -6.42
C ALA A 21 -19.04 -12.62 -5.33
N GLU A 22 -18.35 -13.70 -5.65
CA GLU A 22 -17.49 -14.46 -4.74
C GLU A 22 -16.22 -13.71 -4.32
N ARG A 23 -15.81 -12.71 -5.12
CA ARG A 23 -14.64 -11.86 -4.85
C ARG A 23 -14.98 -10.56 -4.12
N ILE A 24 -16.25 -10.35 -3.78
CA ILE A 24 -16.72 -9.14 -3.10
C ILE A 24 -16.99 -9.46 -1.64
N LEU A 25 -16.27 -8.79 -0.75
CA LEU A 25 -16.48 -8.90 0.68
C LEU A 25 -17.75 -8.13 1.10
N PRO A 26 -18.46 -8.59 2.15
CA PRO A 26 -19.58 -7.84 2.69
C PRO A 26 -19.12 -6.48 3.23
N SER A 27 -19.92 -5.43 2.99
CA SER A 27 -19.57 -4.08 3.44
C SER A 27 -19.59 -3.98 4.96
N MET A 28 -18.57 -3.34 5.53
CA MET A 28 -18.50 -2.98 6.94
C MET A 28 -18.58 -1.45 7.03
N SER A 29 -19.69 -0.94 7.57
CA SER A 29 -20.06 0.49 7.57
C SER A 29 -19.03 1.48 8.12
N LYS A 30 -18.04 1.02 8.89
CA LYS A 30 -16.95 1.86 9.42
C LYS A 30 -15.65 1.77 8.62
N VAL A 31 -15.42 0.68 7.89
CA VAL A 31 -14.21 0.46 7.09
C VAL A 31 -14.36 1.08 5.70
N ASP A 32 -15.58 1.09 5.17
CA ASP A 32 -15.90 1.54 3.82
C ASP A 32 -16.20 3.04 3.74
N PHE A 33 -15.76 3.83 4.73
CA PHE A 33 -15.91 5.28 4.73
C PHE A 33 -14.58 5.96 5.02
N TRP A 34 -14.05 6.70 4.06
CA TRP A 34 -12.76 7.36 4.18
C TRP A 34 -12.93 8.82 4.62
N MET A 35 -12.05 9.24 5.53
CA MET A 35 -11.96 10.62 6.01
C MET A 35 -10.49 10.99 6.26
N PRO A 36 -10.06 12.22 5.91
CA PRO A 36 -8.67 12.66 6.09
C PRO A 36 -8.34 12.98 7.55
N GLY A 37 -9.34 13.20 8.40
CA GLY A 37 -9.19 13.59 9.80
C GLY A 37 -10.53 13.97 10.44
N GLU A 38 -10.51 14.95 11.35
CA GLU A 38 -11.72 15.46 12.01
C GLU A 38 -12.64 16.25 11.07
N THR A 39 -12.06 16.95 10.10
CA THR A 39 -12.76 17.79 9.11
C THR A 39 -12.25 17.54 7.70
N GLY A 40 -13.06 17.92 6.70
CA GLY A 40 -12.69 17.91 5.28
C GLY A 40 -13.45 16.89 4.42
N PRO A 41 -13.08 16.80 3.12
CA PRO A 41 -13.80 15.99 2.14
C PRO A 41 -13.71 14.50 2.46
N CYS A 42 -14.84 13.82 2.45
CA CYS A 42 -14.99 12.42 2.83
C CYS A 42 -16.08 11.72 2.03
N GLY A 43 -16.15 10.40 2.16
CA GLY A 43 -17.18 9.63 1.49
C GLY A 43 -16.97 8.13 1.52
N PRO A 44 -17.93 7.38 0.94
CA PRO A 44 -17.83 5.94 0.82
C PRO A 44 -16.61 5.55 -0.03
N CYS A 45 -16.00 4.40 0.26
CA CYS A 45 -14.83 3.92 -0.45
C CYS A 45 -14.88 2.42 -0.72
N ILE A 46 -14.19 2.01 -1.78
CA ILE A 46 -13.93 0.61 -2.11
C ILE A 46 -12.42 0.35 -2.04
N GLY A 47 -12.05 -0.74 -1.40
CA GLY A 47 -10.67 -1.23 -1.33
C GLY A 47 -10.46 -2.44 -2.22
N PHE A 48 -9.35 -2.48 -2.93
CA PHE A 48 -8.88 -3.64 -3.68
C PHE A 48 -7.75 -4.30 -2.91
N PHE A 49 -7.93 -5.59 -2.66
CA PHE A 49 -7.00 -6.38 -1.87
C PHE A 49 -6.42 -7.51 -2.73
N LEU A 50 -5.13 -7.75 -2.57
CA LEU A 50 -4.46 -8.93 -3.07
C LEU A 50 -4.55 -10.03 -2.00
N ASP A 51 -5.11 -11.17 -2.38
CA ASP A 51 -5.09 -12.37 -1.55
C ASP A 51 -3.71 -13.02 -1.62
N CYS A 52 -3.05 -13.05 -0.47
CA CYS A 52 -1.72 -13.60 -0.27
C CYS A 52 -1.70 -15.00 0.36
N SER A 53 -2.87 -15.65 0.45
CA SER A 53 -3.00 -16.98 1.06
C SER A 53 -2.65 -18.14 0.12
N ASP A 54 -2.74 -17.94 -1.20
CA ASP A 54 -2.37 -18.93 -2.21
C ASP A 54 -0.91 -18.76 -2.65
N ASN A 55 -0.15 -19.86 -2.71
CA ASN A 55 1.23 -19.90 -3.23
C ASN A 55 1.23 -19.77 -4.77
N ASN A 56 0.87 -18.59 -5.28
CA ASN A 56 0.99 -18.23 -6.69
C ASN A 56 2.20 -17.30 -6.91
N ASP A 57 2.78 -17.34 -8.11
CA ASP A 57 3.97 -16.55 -8.46
C ASP A 57 3.78 -15.05 -8.18
N GLY A 58 4.69 -14.45 -7.39
CA GLY A 58 4.71 -13.02 -7.06
C GLY A 58 3.95 -12.63 -5.77
N VAL A 59 3.20 -13.57 -5.19
CA VAL A 59 2.40 -13.35 -3.98
C VAL A 59 3.22 -13.60 -2.70
N ASP A 60 4.17 -14.53 -2.75
CA ASP A 60 5.11 -14.80 -1.64
C ASP A 60 5.90 -13.55 -1.23
N SER A 61 6.30 -12.76 -2.21
CA SER A 61 6.98 -11.47 -2.04
C SER A 61 6.21 -10.51 -1.14
N VAL A 62 4.88 -10.40 -1.32
CA VAL A 62 4.03 -9.49 -0.53
C VAL A 62 3.69 -10.06 0.84
N ARG A 63 3.53 -11.39 0.93
CA ARG A 63 3.28 -12.07 2.19
C ARG A 63 4.40 -11.82 3.20
N ASN A 64 5.66 -11.84 2.74
CA ASN A 64 6.83 -11.60 3.58
C ASN A 64 6.94 -10.15 4.06
N ILE A 65 6.31 -9.20 3.36
CA ILE A 65 6.39 -7.77 3.66
C ILE A 65 5.33 -7.35 4.68
N THR A 66 4.12 -7.88 4.56
CA THR A 66 2.95 -7.31 5.26
C THR A 66 2.43 -8.19 6.39
N ASP A 67 2.98 -9.41 6.56
CA ASP A 67 2.49 -10.45 7.48
C ASP A 67 0.98 -10.75 7.35
N GLY A 68 0.35 -10.28 6.27
CA GLY A 68 -1.08 -10.24 6.06
C GLY A 68 -1.54 -11.20 4.97
N LYS A 69 -2.68 -11.85 5.19
CA LYS A 69 -3.33 -12.69 4.16
C LYS A 69 -3.99 -11.86 3.07
N LEU A 70 -4.43 -10.64 3.37
CA LEU A 70 -5.04 -9.72 2.43
C LEU A 70 -4.32 -8.39 2.52
N VAL A 71 -3.79 -7.92 1.39
CA VAL A 71 -2.98 -6.72 1.33
C VAL A 71 -3.68 -5.70 0.46
N GLU A 72 -3.92 -4.51 1.02
CA GLU A 72 -4.55 -3.44 0.26
C GLU A 72 -3.59 -2.87 -0.78
N ILE A 73 -3.99 -2.94 -2.05
CA ILE A 73 -3.21 -2.42 -3.18
C ILE A 73 -3.72 -1.05 -3.61
N CYS A 74 -5.04 -0.86 -3.60
CA CYS A 74 -5.67 0.36 -4.09
C CYS A 74 -6.93 0.65 -3.31
N ARG A 75 -7.20 1.93 -3.04
CA ARG A 75 -8.44 2.42 -2.48
C ARG A 75 -9.02 3.50 -3.37
N LEU A 76 -10.29 3.37 -3.72
CA LEU A 76 -11.07 4.41 -4.40
C LEU A 76 -12.05 5.02 -3.41
N VAL A 77 -12.01 6.32 -3.25
CA VAL A 77 -12.90 7.10 -2.40
C VAL A 77 -13.80 7.94 -3.29
N PHE A 78 -15.10 7.75 -3.14
CA PHE A 78 -16.11 8.57 -3.79
C PHE A 78 -16.42 9.74 -2.87
N VAL A 79 -15.87 10.91 -3.18
CA VAL A 79 -16.04 12.11 -2.35
C VAL A 79 -17.43 12.66 -2.61
N GLU A 80 -18.27 12.58 -1.59
CA GLU A 80 -19.68 13.01 -1.63
C GLU A 80 -20.05 13.98 -0.51
N PHE A 81 -19.22 14.06 0.54
CA PHE A 81 -19.50 14.88 1.71
C PHE A 81 -18.28 15.73 2.10
N ASP A 82 -18.53 16.86 2.76
CA ASP A 82 -17.55 17.62 3.52
C ASP A 82 -17.89 17.51 5.00
N ARG A 83 -16.96 17.00 5.81
CA ARG A 83 -17.17 16.85 7.24
C ARG A 83 -16.80 18.13 7.96
N GLN A 84 -17.78 18.70 8.64
CA GLN A 84 -17.61 19.90 9.45
C GLN A 84 -17.07 19.55 10.85
N ALA A 85 -16.57 20.56 11.57
CA ALA A 85 -15.94 20.39 12.89
C ALA A 85 -16.91 19.87 13.98
N ASP A 86 -18.20 20.10 13.81
CA ASP A 86 -19.27 19.56 14.66
C ASP A 86 -19.62 18.09 14.32
N GLY A 87 -18.98 17.54 13.28
CA GLY A 87 -19.20 16.18 12.79
C GLY A 87 -20.35 16.04 11.80
N VAL A 88 -21.01 17.14 11.41
CA VAL A 88 -22.03 17.13 10.37
C VAL A 88 -21.40 16.85 9.00
N LEU A 89 -22.06 16.01 8.20
CA LEU A 89 -21.67 15.69 6.84
C LEU A 89 -22.51 16.55 5.88
N GLU A 90 -21.90 17.59 5.31
CA GLU A 90 -22.56 18.41 4.29
C GLU A 90 -22.33 17.82 2.90
N PRO A 91 -23.36 17.78 2.03
CA PRO A 91 -23.18 17.26 0.68
C PRO A 91 -22.23 18.14 -0.12
N PHE A 92 -21.26 17.52 -0.78
CA PHE A 92 -20.30 18.22 -1.62
C PHE A 92 -20.96 18.72 -2.92
N GLN A 93 -20.56 19.88 -3.43
CA GLN A 93 -21.17 20.47 -4.64
C GLN A 93 -20.94 19.66 -5.91
N ALA A 94 -19.84 18.90 -5.97
CA ALA A 94 -19.45 18.08 -7.11
C ALA A 94 -18.96 16.70 -6.65
N LYS A 95 -19.31 15.65 -7.40
CA LYS A 95 -18.80 14.31 -7.11
C LYS A 95 -17.39 14.17 -7.65
N HIS A 96 -16.45 13.79 -6.78
CA HIS A 96 -15.07 13.53 -7.15
C HIS A 96 -14.67 12.11 -6.79
N VAL A 97 -13.70 11.57 -7.52
CA VAL A 97 -13.09 10.27 -7.19
C VAL A 97 -11.65 10.54 -6.78
N LEU A 98 -11.29 10.14 -5.58
CA LEU A 98 -9.91 10.09 -5.12
C LEU A 98 -9.43 8.65 -5.14
N THR A 99 -8.19 8.45 -5.58
CA THR A 99 -7.57 7.12 -5.59
C THR A 99 -6.24 7.17 -4.87
N GLY A 100 -5.95 6.12 -4.10
CA GLY A 100 -4.65 5.88 -3.49
C GLY A 100 -4.19 4.48 -3.84
N ILE A 101 -2.99 4.38 -4.40
CA ILE A 101 -2.35 3.10 -4.74
C ILE A 101 -1.10 2.95 -3.86
N ASN A 102 -0.92 1.75 -3.30
CA ASN A 102 0.27 1.38 -2.56
C ASN A 102 1.39 1.01 -3.54
N LEU A 103 2.22 1.99 -3.88
CA LEU A 103 3.26 1.85 -4.91
C LEU A 103 4.30 0.81 -4.51
N GLU A 104 4.70 0.80 -3.25
CA GLU A 104 5.72 -0.09 -2.70
C GLU A 104 5.28 -1.55 -2.78
N CYS A 105 4.02 -1.84 -2.40
CA CYS A 105 3.45 -3.17 -2.55
C CYS A 105 3.34 -3.59 -4.03
N LEU A 106 2.88 -2.69 -4.90
CA LEU A 106 2.81 -2.99 -6.34
C LEU A 106 4.18 -3.25 -6.94
N ALA A 107 5.19 -2.45 -6.58
CA ALA A 107 6.57 -2.61 -7.01
C ALA A 107 7.16 -3.93 -6.51
N ALA A 108 6.88 -4.32 -5.27
CA ALA A 108 7.35 -5.60 -4.71
C ALA A 108 6.80 -6.80 -5.48
N ILE A 109 5.53 -6.78 -5.88
CA ILE A 109 4.92 -7.82 -6.72
C ILE A 109 5.61 -7.89 -8.08
N LEU A 110 5.74 -6.74 -8.76
CA LEU A 110 6.27 -6.67 -10.12
C LEU A 110 7.77 -7.03 -10.18
N GLN A 111 8.53 -6.61 -9.18
CA GLN A 111 9.97 -6.86 -9.08
C GLN A 111 10.31 -8.19 -8.37
N LYS A 112 9.29 -8.89 -7.82
CA LYS A 112 9.44 -10.13 -7.05
C LYS A 112 10.40 -9.98 -5.85
N LYS A 113 10.25 -8.88 -5.10
CA LYS A 113 11.08 -8.56 -3.93
C LYS A 113 10.34 -8.86 -2.64
N GLU A 114 11.01 -9.49 -1.68
CA GLU A 114 10.41 -9.92 -0.40
C GLU A 114 10.47 -8.84 0.70
N SER A 115 11.05 -7.68 0.40
CA SER A 115 11.17 -6.54 1.28
C SER A 115 10.94 -5.25 0.51
N HIS A 116 10.26 -4.28 1.12
CA HIS A 116 10.19 -2.94 0.55
C HIS A 116 11.57 -2.31 0.38
N TYR A 117 12.54 -2.62 1.24
CA TYR A 117 13.89 -2.04 1.15
C TYR A 117 14.73 -2.59 -0.03
N ASP A 118 14.32 -3.71 -0.62
CA ASP A 118 14.99 -4.30 -1.78
C ASP A 118 14.50 -3.71 -3.11
N LEU A 119 13.51 -2.81 -3.06
CA LEU A 119 13.01 -2.12 -4.25
C LEU A 119 14.06 -1.17 -4.80
N ASP A 120 14.09 -1.08 -6.13
CA ASP A 120 14.96 -0.19 -6.90
C ASP A 120 14.90 1.28 -6.43
N VAL A 121 13.72 1.77 -6.04
CA VAL A 121 13.51 3.14 -5.54
C VAL A 121 14.32 3.44 -4.28
N TYR A 122 14.56 2.44 -3.42
CA TYR A 122 15.33 2.62 -2.18
C TYR A 122 16.81 2.28 -2.33
N ALA A 123 17.20 1.49 -3.34
CA ALA A 123 18.58 1.05 -3.54
C ALA A 123 19.58 2.22 -3.54
N TYR A 124 19.24 3.33 -4.21
CA TYR A 124 20.08 4.52 -4.23
C TYR A 124 20.19 5.17 -2.84
N VAL A 125 19.07 5.37 -2.15
CA VAL A 125 19.03 6.05 -0.84
C VAL A 125 19.79 5.23 0.21
N ILE A 126 19.57 3.92 0.27
CA ILE A 126 20.28 3.00 1.17
C ILE A 126 21.77 3.06 0.91
N ARG A 127 22.18 3.04 -0.36
CA ARG A 127 23.57 3.18 -0.75
C ARG A 127 24.17 4.51 -0.27
N GLN A 128 23.48 5.64 -0.45
CA GLN A 128 23.98 6.94 0.04
C GLN A 128 24.10 6.99 1.56
N VAL A 129 23.12 6.46 2.30
CA VAL A 129 23.18 6.37 3.76
C VAL A 129 24.40 5.56 4.20
N TYR A 130 24.67 4.43 3.53
CA TYR A 130 25.87 3.63 3.79
C TYR A 130 27.17 4.43 3.55
N TRP A 131 27.28 5.12 2.42
CA TRP A 131 28.46 5.94 2.11
C TRP A 131 28.73 7.06 3.11
N VAL A 132 27.68 7.77 3.55
CA VAL A 132 27.81 8.87 4.50
C VAL A 132 28.13 8.36 5.91
N SER A 133 27.55 7.21 6.29
CA SER A 133 27.78 6.60 7.61
C SER A 133 29.16 5.95 7.72
N PHE A 134 29.68 5.43 6.60
CA PHE A 134 30.99 4.79 6.50
C PHE A 134 31.83 5.49 5.41
N PRO A 135 32.26 6.74 5.65
CA PRO A 135 32.99 7.55 4.66
C PRO A 135 34.39 7.01 4.35
N CYS A 136 34.83 6.00 5.09
CA CYS A 136 36.09 5.31 4.88
C CYS A 136 35.79 3.83 4.58
N PRO A 137 36.19 3.27 3.43
CA PRO A 137 36.23 1.83 3.30
C PRO A 137 37.15 1.34 4.43
N LEU A 138 36.63 0.47 5.29
CA LEU A 138 37.38 -0.24 6.31
C LEU A 138 38.51 -1.01 5.61
N GLN A 139 39.64 -0.35 5.43
CA GLN A 139 40.90 -0.95 5.02
C GLN A 139 41.45 -1.64 6.26
N ILE A 140 40.77 -2.73 6.67
CA ILE A 140 41.26 -3.62 7.71
C ILE A 140 42.47 -4.33 7.11
N THR A 141 43.63 -3.71 7.28
CA THR A 141 44.90 -4.35 6.96
C THR A 141 45.20 -5.32 8.10
N ILE A 142 44.65 -6.53 8.04
CA ILE A 142 45.18 -7.64 8.84
C ILE A 142 46.33 -8.22 8.02
N ALA A 143 47.55 -7.86 8.41
CA ALA A 143 48.79 -8.55 8.06
C ALA A 143 48.89 -9.11 6.61
N GLY A 144 48.95 -8.22 5.61
CA GLY A 144 49.56 -8.54 4.32
C GLY A 144 48.74 -9.34 3.30
N CYS A 145 47.43 -9.57 3.52
CA CYS A 145 46.57 -10.21 2.52
C CYS A 145 45.51 -9.24 2.01
N VAL A 146 45.65 -8.79 0.75
CA VAL A 146 44.63 -7.98 0.06
C VAL A 146 43.48 -8.92 -0.33
N ILE A 147 42.52 -9.11 0.57
CA ILE A 147 41.22 -9.70 0.22
C ILE A 147 40.33 -8.53 -0.20
N LEU A 148 40.17 -8.37 -1.52
CA LEU A 148 39.15 -7.52 -2.13
C LEU A 148 37.76 -8.08 -1.75
N LEU A 149 37.20 -7.60 -0.64
CA LEU A 149 35.77 -7.73 -0.33
C LEU A 149 34.97 -6.74 -1.21
N ILE A 150 35.00 -6.95 -2.52
CA ILE A 150 34.09 -6.31 -3.50
C ILE A 150 32.99 -7.30 -3.94
N SER A 151 32.89 -8.49 -3.34
CA SER A 151 31.91 -9.50 -3.77
C SER A 151 30.51 -9.38 -3.15
N MET A 152 30.19 -8.37 -2.34
CA MET A 152 28.87 -8.30 -1.68
C MET A 152 27.90 -7.24 -2.22
N VAL A 153 28.22 -6.58 -3.34
CA VAL A 153 27.31 -5.59 -3.96
C VAL A 153 26.63 -6.13 -5.22
N ASN A 154 26.98 -7.32 -5.71
CA ASN A 154 26.39 -7.90 -6.92
C ASN A 154 25.29 -8.94 -6.67
N ASP A 155 24.95 -9.26 -5.42
CA ASP A 155 23.92 -10.25 -5.08
C ASP A 155 22.83 -9.68 -4.14
N ILE A 156 22.28 -8.50 -4.47
CA ILE A 156 21.02 -7.96 -3.90
C ILE A 156 20.10 -7.54 -5.05
#